data_AF-A0A6P2ARP6-F1
#
_entry.id   AF-A0A6P2ARP6-F1
#
_cell.length_a   1.000
_cell.length_b   1.000
_cell.length_c   1.000
_cell.angle_alpha   90.00
_cell.angle_beta   90.00
_cell.angle_gamma   90.00
#
_symmetry.space_group_name_H-M   'P 1'
#
loop_
_entity.id
_entity.type
_entity.pdbx_description
1 polymer ?
#
loop_
_entity_poly.entity_id
_entity_poly.type
_entity_poly.pdbx_seq_one_letter_code
_entity_poly.pdbx_strand_id
1 'polypeptide(L)'
;MRLLQTIAGLRAYLAQESQGKTLGLVPTMGALHQGHERLIETARAENELVVVSIFVNPLQFGPQEDLDRYPQNLEGDCGVCDRLGVDLVFAPSAAEMGITANPLDQPTLIQPPAAMVAGLCGKQRPGHFQGVATIVVQLLNLVQPSRAYFGRKDAQQLAMIRRLVADLKIPVEIRPCAIVREPSGLAYSSRNQYLTPSQREQAAQLWQSLQAAQAAFSQGQTQSRPLLDQVRRRLEAIPDVVVDYVELVDPGQLTPLDEIETAGLLAIAVRFGSTRLIDNITLRQRRPIIAIDGPAGVGKSTVTQWFAKNLNLLYLDTGAMYRAITWQVLNLGIDVNDGVAIAELAS
;
A
#
# COMPACT_ATOMS: atom_id res chain seq x y z
N MET A 1 20.40 8.65 -12.55
CA MET A 1 20.03 8.55 -11.14
C MET A 1 21.10 9.17 -10.26
N ARG A 2 20.74 9.79 -9.13
CA ARG A 2 21.68 10.15 -8.06
C ARG A 2 21.51 9.22 -6.87
N LEU A 3 22.58 8.99 -6.11
CA LEU A 3 22.53 8.32 -4.81
C LEU A 3 22.90 9.34 -3.73
N LEU A 4 22.01 9.54 -2.75
CA LEU A 4 22.23 10.46 -1.64
C LEU A 4 22.00 9.74 -0.31
N GLN A 5 22.89 9.97 0.65
CA GLN A 5 22.86 9.33 1.97
C GLN A 5 22.58 10.30 3.12
N THR A 6 22.47 11.60 2.83
CA THR A 6 22.24 12.64 3.83
C THR A 6 20.95 13.40 3.54
N ILE A 7 20.26 13.82 4.59
CA ILE A 7 19.07 14.67 4.54
C ILE A 7 19.40 16.01 3.89
N ALA A 8 20.58 16.57 4.19
CA ALA A 8 21.05 17.80 3.57
C ALA A 8 21.16 17.65 2.05
N GLY A 9 21.74 16.54 1.57
CA GLY A 9 21.83 16.23 0.15
C GLY A 9 20.45 16.07 -0.48
N LEU A 10 19.56 15.28 0.15
CA LEU A 10 18.18 15.06 -0.32
C LEU A 10 17.45 16.39 -0.50
N ARG A 11 17.46 17.25 0.53
CA ARG A 11 16.78 18.55 0.50
C ARG A 11 17.33 19.47 -0.58
N ALA A 12 18.64 19.54 -0.73
CA ALA A 12 19.29 20.35 -1.76
C ALA A 12 18.88 19.88 -3.17
N TYR A 13 18.85 18.57 -3.40
CA TYR A 13 18.41 18.00 -4.68
C TYR A 13 16.95 18.32 -4.97
N LEU A 14 16.05 18.08 -4.01
CA LEU A 14 14.61 18.31 -4.21
C LEU A 14 14.32 19.79 -4.45
N ALA A 15 14.93 20.70 -3.70
CA ALA A 15 14.76 22.14 -3.88
C ALA A 15 15.12 22.62 -5.30
N GLN A 16 16.10 21.96 -5.93
CA GLN A 16 16.54 22.25 -7.30
C GLN A 16 15.68 21.56 -8.36
N GLU A 17 15.34 20.29 -8.16
CA GLU A 17 14.81 19.43 -9.22
C GLU A 17 13.29 19.23 -9.21
N SER A 18 12.62 19.45 -8.08
CA SER A 18 11.19 19.12 -7.90
C SER A 18 10.23 20.28 -8.20
N GLN A 19 10.74 21.49 -8.45
CA GLN A 19 9.87 22.64 -8.72
C GLN A 19 9.02 22.42 -9.98
N GLY A 20 7.69 22.54 -9.82
CA GLY A 20 6.73 22.37 -10.91
C GLY A 20 6.57 20.94 -11.42
N LYS A 21 7.25 19.95 -10.82
CA LYS A 21 7.19 18.55 -11.25
C LYS A 21 6.36 17.72 -10.27
N THR A 22 5.64 16.75 -10.81
CA THR A 22 5.02 15.68 -10.01
C THR A 22 6.08 14.75 -9.43
N LEU A 23 5.99 14.48 -8.12
CA LEU A 23 6.98 13.70 -7.39
C LEU A 23 6.38 12.40 -6.84
N GLY A 24 6.94 11.27 -7.26
CA GLY A 24 6.62 9.94 -6.75
C GLY A 24 7.67 9.45 -5.74
N LEU A 25 7.22 8.91 -4.61
CA LEU A 25 8.07 8.25 -3.62
C LEU A 25 7.76 6.75 -3.54
N VAL A 26 8.80 5.91 -3.60
CA VAL A 26 8.71 4.47 -3.34
C VAL A 26 9.55 4.13 -2.10
N PRO A 27 8.95 4.00 -0.91
CA PRO A 27 9.69 3.61 0.28
C PRO A 27 9.99 2.12 0.30
N THR A 28 11.25 1.75 0.49
CA THR A 28 11.69 0.35 0.57
C THR A 28 12.74 0.14 1.67
N MET A 29 12.99 -1.12 2.01
CA MET A 29 14.13 -1.53 2.84
C MET A 29 15.29 -2.09 2.02
N GLY A 30 15.29 -1.91 0.69
CA GLY A 30 16.26 -2.54 -0.21
C GLY A 30 15.97 -4.02 -0.49
N ALA A 31 16.97 -4.71 -1.04
CA ALA A 31 16.86 -6.07 -1.59
C ALA A 31 15.69 -6.15 -2.58
N LEU A 32 15.78 -5.30 -3.61
CA LEU A 32 14.73 -5.07 -4.58
C LEU A 32 14.44 -6.34 -5.39
N HIS A 33 13.18 -6.50 -5.75
CA HIS A 33 12.65 -7.65 -6.48
C HIS A 33 11.48 -7.18 -7.36
N GLN A 34 10.90 -8.06 -8.18
CA GLN A 34 9.85 -7.72 -9.15
C GLN A 34 8.66 -6.97 -8.54
N GLY A 35 8.31 -7.28 -7.28
CA GLY A 35 7.33 -6.50 -6.52
C GLY A 35 7.68 -5.01 -6.37
N HIS A 36 8.94 -4.68 -6.05
CA HIS A 36 9.44 -3.31 -5.95
C HIS A 36 9.59 -2.67 -7.34
N GLU A 37 10.07 -3.42 -8.33
CA GLU A 37 10.15 -2.95 -9.72
C GLU A 37 8.79 -2.45 -10.20
N ARG A 38 7.71 -3.19 -9.88
CA ARG A 38 6.36 -2.76 -10.22
C ARG A 38 5.93 -1.46 -9.54
N LEU A 39 6.36 -1.21 -8.30
CA LEU A 39 6.11 0.08 -7.63
C LEU A 39 6.82 1.21 -8.37
N ILE A 40 8.08 1.00 -8.74
CA ILE A 40 8.93 1.97 -9.43
C ILE A 40 8.39 2.26 -10.83
N GLU A 41 8.02 1.24 -11.60
CA GLU A 41 7.38 1.40 -12.91
C GLU A 41 6.10 2.23 -12.82
N THR A 42 5.26 1.93 -11.83
CA THR A 42 4.00 2.66 -11.63
C THR A 42 4.27 4.11 -11.23
N ALA A 43 5.26 4.35 -10.34
CA ALA A 43 5.68 5.69 -9.96
C ALA A 43 6.24 6.48 -11.14
N ARG A 44 7.05 5.83 -11.99
CA ARG A 44 7.65 6.44 -13.17
C ARG A 44 6.61 6.81 -14.23
N ALA A 45 5.58 5.98 -14.40
CA ALA A 45 4.50 6.23 -15.35
C ALA A 45 3.57 7.37 -14.92
N GLU A 46 3.48 7.67 -13.62
CA GLU A 46 2.53 8.62 -13.05
C GLU A 46 3.17 9.95 -12.60
N ASN A 47 4.50 10.07 -12.60
CA ASN A 47 5.21 11.24 -12.08
C ASN A 47 6.40 11.62 -12.98
N GLU A 48 6.85 12.87 -12.86
CA GLU A 48 8.02 13.41 -13.57
C GLU A 48 9.35 13.23 -12.81
N LEU A 49 9.30 13.13 -11.48
CA LEU A 49 10.45 12.78 -10.65
C LEU A 49 10.10 11.59 -9.77
N VAL A 50 10.99 10.60 -9.68
CA VAL A 50 10.85 9.40 -8.84
C VAL A 50 12.00 9.30 -7.85
N VAL A 51 11.63 9.21 -6.57
CA VAL A 51 12.54 8.96 -5.46
C VAL A 51 12.28 7.56 -4.92
N VAL A 52 13.33 6.74 -4.81
CA VAL A 52 13.28 5.47 -4.08
C VAL A 52 14.05 5.65 -2.78
N SER A 53 13.43 5.36 -1.64
CA SER A 53 14.19 5.28 -0.38
C SER A 53 14.59 3.83 -0.12
N ILE A 54 15.85 3.62 0.26
CA ILE A 54 16.39 2.32 0.67
C ILE A 54 16.88 2.48 2.10
N PHE A 55 16.07 2.04 3.06
CA PHE A 55 16.39 2.19 4.47
C PHE A 55 15.86 1.00 5.28
N VAL A 56 16.77 0.19 5.81
CA VAL A 56 16.43 -0.87 6.77
C VAL A 56 16.17 -0.21 8.12
N ASN A 57 14.91 0.11 8.39
CA ASN A 57 14.47 0.82 9.59
C ASN A 57 14.61 -0.05 10.85
N PRO A 58 15.50 0.24 11.82
CA PRO A 58 15.61 -0.56 13.04
C PRO A 58 14.36 -0.53 13.95
N LEU A 59 13.59 0.56 13.94
CA LEU A 59 12.42 0.74 14.84
C LEU A 59 11.29 -0.25 14.57
N GLN A 60 11.24 -0.85 13.39
CA GLN A 60 10.21 -1.81 13.01
C GLN A 60 10.65 -3.28 13.19
N PHE A 61 11.81 -3.54 13.78
CA PHE A 61 12.28 -4.89 14.09
C PHE A 61 12.23 -5.13 15.60
N GLY A 62 11.65 -6.28 15.98
CA GLY A 62 11.72 -6.76 17.36
C GLY A 62 13.10 -7.33 17.72
N PRO A 63 13.44 -7.51 19.01
CA PRO A 63 14.75 -8.00 19.45
C PRO A 63 15.15 -9.39 18.92
N GLN A 64 14.17 -10.22 18.55
CA GLN A 64 14.36 -11.57 18.02
C GLN A 64 14.12 -11.66 16.51
N GLU A 65 13.91 -10.51 15.85
CA GLU A 65 13.66 -10.46 14.40
C GLU A 65 14.96 -10.38 13.60
N ASP A 66 14.83 -10.41 12.28
CA ASP A 66 15.93 -10.64 11.34
C ASP A 66 16.71 -9.38 10.96
N LEU A 67 16.83 -8.36 11.83
CA LEU A 67 17.51 -7.10 11.52
C LEU A 67 18.96 -7.33 11.04
N ASP A 68 19.76 -8.06 11.83
CA ASP A 68 21.17 -8.31 11.53
C ASP A 68 21.39 -9.19 10.30
N ARG A 69 20.36 -9.92 9.87
CA ARG A 69 20.41 -10.82 8.71
C ARG A 69 19.67 -10.26 7.50
N TYR A 70 19.05 -9.09 7.62
CA TYR A 70 18.25 -8.54 6.54
C TYR A 70 19.16 -8.27 5.33
N PRO A 71 18.78 -8.69 4.10
CA PRO A 71 19.65 -8.56 2.94
C PRO A 71 19.93 -7.10 2.62
N GLN A 72 21.20 -6.79 2.39
CA GLN A 72 21.64 -5.47 1.97
C GLN A 72 22.51 -5.63 0.71
N ASN A 73 22.03 -5.10 -0.41
CA ASN A 73 22.76 -5.05 -1.67
C ASN A 73 22.51 -3.71 -2.36
N LEU A 74 23.00 -2.64 -1.74
CA LEU A 74 22.74 -1.28 -2.22
C LEU A 74 23.21 -1.07 -3.66
N GLU A 75 24.32 -1.69 -4.08
CA GLU A 75 24.82 -1.60 -5.45
C GLU A 75 23.85 -2.27 -6.43
N GLY A 76 23.41 -3.50 -6.15
CA GLY A 76 22.40 -4.18 -6.96
C GLY A 76 21.07 -3.45 -7.01
N ASP A 77 20.62 -2.92 -5.88
CA ASP A 77 19.38 -2.14 -5.78
C ASP A 77 19.48 -0.84 -6.59
N CYS A 78 20.63 -0.15 -6.56
CA CYS A 78 20.91 1.01 -7.41
C CYS A 78 20.86 0.63 -8.90
N GLY A 79 21.44 -0.51 -9.30
CA GLY A 79 21.38 -0.98 -10.69
C GLY A 79 19.95 -1.24 -11.18
N VAL A 80 19.07 -1.76 -10.32
CA VAL A 80 17.63 -1.90 -10.62
C VAL A 80 16.98 -0.52 -10.78
N CYS A 81 17.26 0.41 -9.87
CA CYS A 81 16.72 1.77 -9.92
C CYS A 81 17.16 2.52 -11.19
N ASP A 82 18.43 2.43 -11.58
CA ASP A 82 18.95 3.04 -12.81
C ASP A 82 18.22 2.52 -14.05
N ARG A 83 18.08 1.19 -14.17
CA ARG A 83 17.39 0.55 -15.30
C ARG A 83 15.93 1.00 -15.43
N LEU A 84 15.27 1.28 -14.32
CA LEU A 84 13.86 1.68 -14.29
C LEU A 84 13.65 3.21 -14.36
N GLY A 85 14.72 3.98 -14.54
CA GLY A 85 14.64 5.43 -14.69
C GLY A 85 14.29 6.17 -13.40
N VAL A 86 14.78 5.68 -12.26
CA VAL A 86 14.72 6.39 -10.98
C VAL A 86 15.65 7.60 -11.03
N ASP A 87 15.15 8.75 -10.57
CA ASP A 87 15.93 9.98 -10.58
C ASP A 87 16.86 10.06 -9.38
N LEU A 88 16.36 9.64 -8.20
CA LEU A 88 17.10 9.68 -6.94
C LEU A 88 16.86 8.43 -6.08
N VAL A 89 17.95 7.84 -5.61
CA VAL A 89 17.95 6.89 -4.50
C VAL A 89 18.38 7.63 -3.22
N PHE A 90 17.54 7.58 -2.19
CA PHE A 90 17.86 8.08 -0.86
C PHE A 90 18.15 6.89 0.07
N ALA A 91 19.41 6.71 0.45
CA ALA A 91 19.89 5.59 1.26
C ALA A 91 20.60 6.06 2.54
N PRO A 92 19.86 6.64 3.51
CA PRO A 92 20.44 7.18 4.74
C PRO A 92 20.90 6.09 5.71
N SER A 93 21.81 6.47 6.60
CA SER A 93 22.12 5.65 7.78
C SER A 93 21.01 5.79 8.86
N ALA A 94 20.97 4.86 9.82
CA ALA A 94 20.06 4.97 10.96
C ALA A 94 20.29 6.27 11.77
N ALA A 95 21.55 6.63 11.98
CA ALA A 95 21.92 7.87 12.67
C ALA A 95 21.44 9.12 11.91
N GLU A 96 21.52 9.12 10.57
CA GLU A 96 21.00 10.21 9.74
C GLU A 96 19.48 10.35 9.88
N MET A 97 18.77 9.23 10.06
CA MET A 97 17.32 9.22 10.34
C MET A 97 16.97 9.49 11.82
N GLY A 98 17.97 9.88 12.64
CA GLY A 98 17.78 10.19 14.06
C GLY A 98 17.56 8.96 14.93
N ILE A 99 17.97 7.77 14.47
CA ILE A 99 17.92 6.53 15.23
C ILE A 99 19.33 6.24 15.71
N THR A 100 19.55 6.46 17.01
CA THR A 100 20.86 6.27 17.64
C THR A 100 20.79 5.20 18.72
N ALA A 101 21.95 4.67 19.11
CA ALA A 101 22.07 3.76 20.25
C ALA A 101 22.02 4.48 21.61
N ASN A 102 22.02 5.82 21.62
CA ASN A 102 22.02 6.60 22.85
C ASN A 102 20.59 6.65 23.43
N PRO A 103 20.34 6.11 24.65
CA PRO A 103 19.01 6.10 25.25
C PRO A 103 18.44 7.49 25.54
N LEU A 104 19.28 8.53 25.56
CA LEU A 104 18.86 9.92 25.75
C LEU A 104 18.37 10.58 24.45
N ASP A 105 18.72 10.01 23.28
CA ASP A 105 18.38 10.55 21.97
C ASP A 105 17.24 9.72 21.33
N GLN A 106 16.11 9.63 22.04
CA GLN A 106 14.96 8.89 21.52
C GLN A 106 14.21 9.70 20.45
N PRO A 107 13.91 9.10 19.28
CA PRO A 107 13.15 9.81 18.26
C PRO A 107 11.69 10.01 18.73
N THR A 108 11.07 11.09 18.28
CA THR A 108 9.61 11.23 18.38
C THR A 108 8.93 10.09 17.62
N LEU A 109 7.96 9.44 18.25
CA LEU A 109 7.27 8.27 17.72
C LEU A 109 5.84 8.61 17.28
N ILE A 110 5.40 7.99 16.19
CA ILE A 110 4.01 8.06 15.71
C ILE A 110 3.28 6.80 16.17
N GLN A 111 2.28 6.96 17.03
CA GLN A 111 1.49 5.86 17.56
C GLN A 111 0.25 5.60 16.69
N PRO A 112 0.14 4.45 16.01
CA PRO A 112 -1.09 4.09 15.31
C PRO A 112 -2.23 3.79 16.28
N PRO A 113 -3.50 3.92 15.86
CA PRO A 113 -4.65 3.53 16.67
C PRO A 113 -4.55 2.08 17.13
N ALA A 114 -4.82 1.82 18.42
CA ALA A 114 -4.68 0.49 19.02
C ALA A 114 -5.48 -0.60 18.27
N ALA A 115 -6.67 -0.25 17.79
CA ALA A 115 -7.51 -1.17 17.02
C ALA A 115 -6.83 -1.71 15.75
N MET A 116 -6.02 -0.89 15.07
CA MET A 116 -5.35 -1.29 13.81
C MET A 116 -4.16 -2.22 14.04
N VAL A 117 -3.64 -2.32 15.27
CA VAL A 117 -2.50 -3.16 15.65
C VAL A 117 -2.90 -4.33 16.57
N ALA A 118 -4.16 -4.42 16.99
CA ALA A 118 -4.65 -5.46 17.89
C ALA A 118 -4.72 -6.86 17.25
N GLY A 119 -4.88 -6.94 15.93
CA GLY A 119 -4.96 -8.18 15.15
C GLY A 119 -3.81 -8.33 14.15
N LEU A 120 -3.91 -9.37 13.31
CA LEU A 120 -2.97 -9.64 12.21
C LEU A 120 -1.49 -9.64 12.65
N CYS A 121 -0.60 -9.03 11.88
CA CYS A 121 0.82 -8.92 12.20
C CYS A 121 1.07 -8.10 13.48
N GLY A 122 0.19 -7.16 13.83
CA GLY A 122 0.39 -6.25 14.95
C GLY A 122 0.42 -6.99 16.29
N LYS A 123 -0.46 -7.99 16.44
CA LYS A 123 -0.53 -8.85 17.63
C LYS A 123 0.77 -9.60 17.91
N GLN A 124 1.47 -10.02 16.86
CA GLN A 124 2.69 -10.83 16.95
C GLN A 124 3.97 -9.99 16.92
N ARG A 125 3.88 -8.71 16.55
CA ARG A 125 5.03 -7.83 16.38
C ARG A 125 4.79 -6.50 17.11
N PRO A 126 4.81 -6.49 18.46
CA PRO A 126 4.65 -5.27 19.24
C PRO A 126 5.67 -4.21 18.82
N GLY A 127 5.23 -2.95 18.67
CA GLY A 127 6.08 -1.84 18.25
C GLY A 127 6.38 -1.77 16.73
N HIS A 128 6.23 -2.87 15.98
CA HIS A 128 6.55 -2.91 14.54
C HIS A 128 5.89 -1.77 13.74
N PHE A 129 4.58 -1.62 13.90
CA PHE A 129 3.80 -0.63 13.17
C PHE A 129 4.02 0.80 13.66
N GLN A 130 4.43 1.00 14.91
CA GLN A 130 4.89 2.30 15.41
C GLN A 130 6.19 2.70 14.69
N GLY A 131 7.14 1.77 14.57
CA GLY A 131 8.38 1.99 13.80
C GLY A 131 8.12 2.30 12.33
N VAL A 132 7.20 1.56 11.68
CA VAL A 132 6.78 1.83 10.29
C VAL A 132 6.15 3.21 10.16
N ALA A 133 5.17 3.55 11.01
CA ALA A 133 4.48 4.83 10.98
C ALA A 133 5.44 6.02 11.15
N THR A 134 6.36 5.93 12.12
CA THR A 134 7.36 6.96 12.39
C THR A 134 8.23 7.24 11.16
N ILE A 135 8.81 6.20 10.56
CA ILE A 135 9.71 6.39 9.42
C ILE A 135 8.97 6.80 8.16
N VAL A 136 7.76 6.28 7.91
CA VAL A 136 6.96 6.73 6.76
C VAL A 136 6.64 8.22 6.89
N VAL A 137 6.27 8.70 8.09
CA VAL A 137 6.04 10.15 8.32
C VAL A 137 7.31 10.97 8.09
N GLN A 138 8.45 10.51 8.60
CA GLN A 138 9.72 11.20 8.34
C GLN A 138 10.02 11.29 6.84
N LEU A 139 9.90 10.18 6.10
CA LEU A 139 10.13 10.15 4.66
C LEU A 139 9.15 11.05 3.89
N LEU A 140 7.86 11.05 4.26
CA LEU A 140 6.86 11.93 3.65
C LEU A 140 7.18 13.41 3.90
N ASN A 141 7.65 13.77 5.10
CA ASN A 141 8.05 15.14 5.43
C ASN A 141 9.35 15.57 4.74
N LEU A 142 10.30 14.64 4.56
CA LEU A 142 11.57 14.89 3.89
C LEU A 142 11.44 15.03 2.38
N VAL A 143 10.61 14.18 1.77
CA VAL A 143 10.47 14.09 0.31
C VAL A 143 9.33 14.97 -0.20
N GLN A 144 8.25 15.14 0.58
CA GLN A 144 7.03 15.85 0.19
C GLN A 144 6.48 15.43 -1.19
N PRO A 145 6.25 14.12 -1.41
CA PRO A 145 5.81 13.64 -2.70
C PRO A 145 4.34 13.97 -2.98
N SER A 146 3.99 14.13 -4.25
CA SER A 146 2.59 14.15 -4.69
C SER A 146 1.94 12.78 -4.49
N ARG A 147 2.72 11.71 -4.71
CA ARG A 147 2.26 10.31 -4.62
C ARG A 147 3.27 9.43 -3.92
N ALA A 148 2.80 8.54 -3.04
CA ALA A 148 3.63 7.51 -2.44
C ALA A 148 3.10 6.11 -2.72
N TYR A 149 3.98 5.20 -3.13
CA TYR A 149 3.64 3.89 -3.69
C TYR A 149 3.93 2.78 -2.69
N PHE A 150 2.91 1.99 -2.38
CA PHE A 150 3.00 0.88 -1.42
C PHE A 150 2.33 -0.38 -1.98
N GLY A 151 2.95 -1.53 -1.75
CA GLY A 151 2.43 -2.82 -2.18
C GLY A 151 1.23 -3.27 -1.34
N ARG A 152 0.24 -3.91 -1.98
CA ARG A 152 -0.89 -4.55 -1.29
C ARG A 152 -0.51 -5.81 -0.52
N LYS A 153 0.70 -6.34 -0.70
CA LYS A 153 1.19 -7.53 0.01
C LYS A 153 1.20 -7.29 1.52
N ASP A 154 1.65 -6.13 1.94
CA ASP A 154 1.63 -5.68 3.33
C ASP A 154 0.33 -4.90 3.61
N ALA A 155 -0.82 -5.57 3.48
CA ALA A 155 -2.13 -4.91 3.51
C ALA A 155 -2.42 -4.14 4.81
N GLN A 156 -2.00 -4.67 5.96
CA GLN A 156 -2.13 -3.98 7.26
C GLN A 156 -1.31 -2.68 7.29
N GLN A 157 -0.07 -2.72 6.77
CA GLN A 157 0.76 -1.52 6.63
C GLN A 157 0.09 -0.50 5.71
N LEU A 158 -0.41 -0.92 4.55
CA LEU A 158 -1.07 -0.01 3.60
C LEU A 158 -2.32 0.66 4.21
N ALA A 159 -3.17 -0.11 4.90
CA ALA A 159 -4.35 0.43 5.58
C ALA A 159 -3.95 1.44 6.66
N MET A 160 -2.93 1.12 7.46
CA MET A 160 -2.39 2.02 8.48
C MET A 160 -1.82 3.31 7.89
N ILE A 161 -1.02 3.24 6.82
CA ILE A 161 -0.43 4.42 6.18
C ILE A 161 -1.52 5.33 5.61
N ARG A 162 -2.57 4.75 5.02
CA ARG A 162 -3.73 5.53 4.55
C ARG A 162 -4.45 6.23 5.69
N ARG A 163 -4.68 5.53 6.80
CA ARG A 163 -5.30 6.12 7.99
C ARG A 163 -4.44 7.25 8.55
N LEU A 164 -3.14 7.01 8.67
CA LEU A 164 -2.15 8.00 9.11
C LEU A 164 -2.17 9.26 8.26
N VAL A 165 -2.17 9.12 6.92
CA VAL A 165 -2.18 10.27 6.00
C VAL A 165 -3.49 11.06 6.14
N ALA A 166 -4.62 10.36 6.26
CA ALA A 166 -5.92 10.98 6.42
C ALA A 166 -6.09 11.69 7.78
N ASP A 167 -5.59 11.08 8.86
CA ASP A 167 -5.69 11.61 10.22
C ASP A 167 -4.75 12.81 10.42
N LEU A 168 -3.52 12.75 9.89
CA LEU A 168 -2.51 13.81 9.99
C LEU A 168 -2.59 14.86 8.88
N LYS A 169 -3.58 14.76 7.97
CA LYS A 169 -3.79 15.69 6.85
C LYS A 169 -2.54 15.88 5.97
N ILE A 170 -1.78 14.82 5.78
CA ILE A 170 -0.57 14.87 4.95
C ILE A 170 -1.01 14.95 3.48
N PRO A 171 -0.61 15.95 2.70
CA PRO A 171 -1.09 16.17 1.34
C PRO A 171 -0.39 15.24 0.33
N VAL A 172 -0.57 13.93 0.49
CA VAL A 172 0.01 12.90 -0.38
C VAL A 172 -1.04 11.88 -0.80
N GLU A 173 -1.05 11.52 -2.08
CA GLU A 173 -1.87 10.42 -2.56
C GLU A 173 -1.17 9.07 -2.31
N ILE A 174 -1.79 8.18 -1.53
CA ILE A 174 -1.27 6.82 -1.30
C ILE A 174 -1.73 5.87 -2.41
N ARG A 175 -0.80 5.51 -3.30
CA ARG A 175 -1.01 4.65 -4.47
C ARG A 175 -0.82 3.17 -4.13
N PRO A 176 -1.90 2.36 -4.09
CA PRO A 176 -1.80 0.94 -3.78
C PRO A 176 -1.43 0.11 -5.02
N CYS A 177 -0.31 -0.59 -4.99
CA CYS A 177 0.10 -1.45 -6.11
C CYS A 177 -0.29 -2.91 -5.87
N ALA A 178 -0.71 -3.60 -6.92
CA ALA A 178 -1.09 -5.01 -6.85
C ALA A 178 0.07 -5.89 -6.37
N ILE A 179 -0.27 -7.02 -5.73
CA ILE A 179 0.71 -8.03 -5.35
C ILE A 179 1.28 -8.64 -6.63
N VAL A 180 2.60 -8.57 -6.80
CA VAL A 180 3.29 -9.30 -7.86
C VAL A 180 3.61 -10.70 -7.35
N ARG A 181 3.36 -11.70 -8.19
CA ARG A 181 3.51 -13.12 -7.85
C ARG A 181 4.48 -13.80 -8.81
N GLU A 182 5.19 -14.79 -8.30
CA GLU A 182 5.94 -15.77 -9.08
C GLU A 182 4.99 -16.58 -9.97
N PRO A 183 5.47 -17.28 -11.02
CA PRO A 183 4.63 -18.17 -11.83
C PRO A 183 3.88 -19.23 -11.01
N SER A 184 4.44 -19.65 -9.87
CA SER A 184 3.81 -20.56 -8.92
C SER A 184 2.62 -19.95 -8.16
N GLY A 185 2.46 -18.63 -8.18
CA GLY A 185 1.48 -17.88 -7.40
C GLY A 185 2.03 -17.33 -6.08
N LEU A 186 3.21 -17.75 -5.65
CA LEU A 186 3.87 -17.21 -4.44
C LEU A 186 4.10 -15.70 -4.60
N ALA A 187 3.68 -14.91 -3.60
CA ALA A 187 3.93 -13.46 -3.61
C ALA A 187 5.44 -13.17 -3.51
N TYR A 188 5.95 -12.27 -4.34
CA TYR A 188 7.35 -11.86 -4.26
C TYR A 188 7.66 -11.20 -2.90
N SER A 189 8.78 -11.57 -2.30
CA SER A 189 9.27 -11.07 -1.02
C SER A 189 10.79 -11.22 -0.95
N SER A 190 11.50 -10.25 -0.38
CA SER A 190 12.93 -10.38 -0.09
C SER A 190 13.23 -11.63 0.75
N ARG A 191 12.31 -11.99 1.66
CA ARG A 191 12.40 -13.18 2.52
C ARG A 191 12.25 -14.52 1.77
N ASN A 192 11.82 -14.55 0.51
CA ASN A 192 11.70 -15.82 -0.24
C ASN A 192 13.07 -16.48 -0.45
N GLN A 193 14.16 -15.72 -0.42
CA GLN A 193 15.53 -16.24 -0.55
C GLN A 193 15.95 -17.18 0.60
N TYR A 194 15.24 -17.15 1.73
CA TYR A 194 15.51 -18.02 2.88
C TYR A 194 14.82 -19.38 2.78
N LEU A 195 13.92 -19.56 1.80
CA LEU A 195 13.19 -20.81 1.60
C LEU A 195 14.09 -21.82 0.88
N THR A 196 14.07 -23.07 1.35
CA THR A 196 14.60 -24.18 0.55
C THR A 196 13.75 -24.39 -0.71
N PRO A 197 14.25 -25.07 -1.75
CA PRO A 197 13.44 -25.37 -2.94
C PRO A 197 12.10 -26.06 -2.62
N SER A 198 12.11 -27.03 -1.69
CA SER A 198 10.90 -27.72 -1.22
C SER A 198 9.94 -26.77 -0.51
N GLN A 199 10.45 -25.89 0.37
CA GLN A 199 9.61 -24.91 1.06
C GLN A 199 9.02 -23.89 0.09
N ARG A 200 9.75 -23.49 -0.94
CA ARG A 200 9.26 -22.54 -1.97
C ARG A 200 8.13 -23.14 -2.80
N GLU A 201 8.22 -24.43 -3.14
CA GLU A 201 7.14 -25.15 -3.82
C GLU A 201 5.90 -25.27 -2.93
N GLN A 202 6.08 -25.63 -1.66
CA GLN A 202 5.00 -25.66 -0.66
C GLN A 202 4.36 -24.28 -0.45
N ALA A 203 5.17 -23.21 -0.43
CA ALA A 203 4.69 -21.85 -0.22
C ALA A 203 3.74 -21.35 -1.32
N ALA A 204 3.75 -21.96 -2.51
CA ALA A 204 2.77 -21.68 -3.56
C ALA A 204 1.32 -22.01 -3.14
N GLN A 205 1.14 -22.96 -2.22
CA GLN A 205 -0.18 -23.36 -1.71
C GLN A 205 -0.87 -22.28 -0.88
N LEU A 206 -0.13 -21.28 -0.38
CA LEU A 206 -0.71 -20.11 0.31
C LEU A 206 -1.69 -19.39 -0.61
N TRP A 207 -1.26 -19.12 -1.84
CA TRP A 207 -2.10 -18.45 -2.83
C TRP A 207 -3.31 -19.30 -3.20
N GLN A 208 -3.13 -20.61 -3.37
CA GLN A 208 -4.23 -21.53 -3.66
C GLN A 208 -5.28 -21.57 -2.54
N SER A 209 -4.86 -21.45 -1.28
CA SER A 209 -5.79 -21.38 -0.14
C SER A 209 -6.64 -20.10 -0.18
N LEU A 210 -6.05 -18.95 -0.50
CA LEU A 210 -6.76 -17.68 -0.68
C LEU A 210 -7.69 -17.72 -1.91
N GLN A 211 -7.26 -18.33 -3.01
CA GLN A 211 -8.10 -18.51 -4.20
C GLN A 211 -9.32 -19.38 -3.91
N ALA A 212 -9.18 -20.41 -3.07
CA ALA A 212 -10.31 -21.24 -2.68
C ALA A 212 -11.37 -20.46 -1.89
N ALA A 213 -10.95 -19.59 -0.98
CA ALA A 213 -11.86 -18.67 -0.29
C ALA A 213 -12.50 -17.66 -1.24
N GLN A 214 -11.75 -17.10 -2.19
CA GLN A 214 -12.29 -16.22 -3.23
C GLN A 214 -13.33 -16.92 -4.11
N ALA A 215 -13.11 -18.19 -4.44
CA ALA A 215 -14.07 -18.99 -5.20
C ALA A 215 -15.36 -19.22 -4.40
N ALA A 216 -15.25 -19.59 -3.12
CA ALA A 216 -16.40 -19.74 -2.23
C ALA A 216 -17.18 -18.42 -2.06
N PHE A 217 -16.46 -17.31 -1.87
CA PHE A 217 -17.06 -15.98 -1.81
C PHE A 217 -17.81 -15.62 -3.10
N SER A 218 -17.23 -15.94 -4.25
CA SER A 218 -17.88 -15.70 -5.56
C SER A 218 -19.13 -16.57 -5.77
N GLN A 219 -19.27 -17.67 -5.03
CA GLN A 219 -20.45 -18.53 -5.01
C GLN A 219 -21.49 -18.10 -3.96
N GLY A 220 -21.28 -16.97 -3.27
CA GLY A 220 -22.22 -16.39 -2.32
C GLY A 220 -21.89 -16.63 -0.84
N GLN A 221 -20.76 -17.26 -0.52
CA GLN A 221 -20.33 -17.39 0.88
C GLN A 221 -19.78 -16.06 1.40
N THR A 222 -20.54 -15.36 2.24
CA THR A 222 -20.15 -14.08 2.85
C THR A 222 -19.72 -14.20 4.31
N GLN A 223 -20.05 -15.32 4.97
CA GLN A 223 -19.77 -15.53 6.39
C GLN A 223 -18.29 -15.84 6.62
N SER A 224 -17.71 -15.23 7.65
CA SER A 224 -16.28 -15.31 7.90
C SER A 224 -15.82 -16.71 8.26
N ARG A 225 -16.53 -17.39 9.17
CA ARG A 225 -16.10 -18.69 9.69
C ARG A 225 -15.90 -19.75 8.59
N PRO A 226 -16.86 -19.99 7.67
CA PRO A 226 -16.64 -20.91 6.56
C PRO A 226 -15.43 -20.58 5.68
N LEU A 227 -15.20 -19.30 5.37
CA LEU A 227 -14.06 -18.85 4.57
C LEU A 227 -12.73 -19.10 5.30
N LEU A 228 -12.67 -18.76 6.59
CA LEU A 228 -11.48 -18.96 7.42
C LEU A 228 -11.17 -20.46 7.59
N ASP A 229 -12.17 -21.29 7.88
CA ASP A 229 -12.03 -22.74 8.07
C ASP A 229 -11.57 -23.44 6.78
N GLN A 230 -11.98 -22.94 5.62
CA GLN A 230 -11.52 -23.46 4.33
C GLN A 230 -10.03 -23.15 4.09
N VAL A 231 -9.58 -21.94 4.42
CA VAL A 231 -8.19 -21.52 4.29
C VAL A 231 -7.31 -22.28 5.27
N ARG A 232 -7.70 -22.34 6.55
CA ARG A 232 -6.97 -23.05 7.62
C ARG A 232 -6.73 -24.51 7.26
N ARG A 233 -7.78 -25.25 6.86
CA ARG A 233 -7.65 -26.66 6.46
C ARG A 233 -6.64 -26.88 5.33
N ARG A 234 -6.57 -25.96 4.36
CA ARG A 234 -5.61 -26.06 3.25
C ARG A 234 -4.19 -25.77 3.69
N LEU A 235 -4.00 -24.78 4.57
CA LEU A 235 -2.68 -24.45 5.11
C LEU A 235 -2.18 -25.58 6.02
N GLU A 236 -3.02 -26.11 6.91
CA GLU A 236 -2.67 -27.20 7.83
C GLU A 236 -2.33 -28.52 7.13
N ALA A 237 -2.73 -28.68 5.86
CA ALA A 237 -2.33 -29.82 5.03
C ALA A 237 -0.91 -29.70 4.44
N ILE A 238 -0.27 -28.53 4.55
CA ILE A 238 1.10 -28.31 4.07
C ILE A 238 2.07 -28.86 5.13
N PRO A 239 3.02 -29.74 4.75
CA PRO A 239 4.00 -30.26 5.69
C PRO A 239 4.86 -29.15 6.32
N ASP A 240 5.13 -29.28 7.62
CA ASP A 240 6.03 -28.42 8.40
C ASP A 240 5.69 -26.92 8.40
N VAL A 241 4.47 -26.55 8.00
CA VAL A 241 4.00 -25.16 8.08
C VAL A 241 3.41 -24.87 9.46
N VAL A 242 3.75 -23.71 10.01
CA VAL A 242 3.08 -23.18 11.22
C VAL A 242 2.22 -22.01 10.81
N VAL A 243 0.91 -22.11 11.05
CA VAL A 243 -0.03 -21.01 10.77
C VAL A 243 0.00 -20.00 11.92
N ASP A 244 0.50 -18.80 11.64
CA ASP A 244 0.56 -17.70 12.61
C ASP A 244 -0.83 -17.08 12.80
N TYR A 245 -1.52 -16.77 11.69
CA TYR A 245 -2.91 -16.36 11.71
C TYR A 245 -3.60 -16.59 10.35
N VAL A 246 -4.92 -16.73 10.41
CA VAL A 246 -5.85 -16.62 9.28
C VAL A 246 -7.02 -15.79 9.81
N GLU A 247 -7.14 -14.57 9.32
CA GLU A 247 -8.08 -13.56 9.82
C GLU A 247 -8.79 -12.86 8.67
N LEU A 248 -10.05 -12.48 8.90
CA LEU A 248 -10.88 -11.72 7.98
C LEU A 248 -11.33 -10.44 8.68
N VAL A 249 -10.91 -9.30 8.13
CA VAL A 249 -11.08 -7.99 8.76
C VAL A 249 -11.63 -6.96 7.77
N ASP A 250 -12.15 -5.85 8.29
CA ASP A 250 -12.47 -4.68 7.49
C ASP A 250 -11.18 -4.13 6.83
N PRO A 251 -11.16 -3.89 5.51
CA PRO A 251 -9.94 -3.47 4.80
C PRO A 251 -9.46 -2.05 5.15
N GLY A 252 -10.25 -1.22 5.82
CA GLY A 252 -9.88 0.12 6.26
C GLY A 252 -9.61 0.24 7.76
N GLN A 253 -10.51 -0.32 8.59
CA GLN A 253 -10.44 -0.27 10.06
C GLN A 253 -9.62 -1.41 10.65
N LEU A 254 -9.44 -2.51 9.91
CA LEU A 254 -8.74 -3.73 10.35
C LEU A 254 -9.38 -4.43 11.56
N THR A 255 -10.66 -4.15 11.80
CA THR A 255 -11.45 -4.84 12.82
C THR A 255 -11.97 -6.18 12.28
N PRO A 256 -12.06 -7.25 13.08
CA PRO A 256 -12.63 -8.52 12.65
C PRO A 256 -14.04 -8.36 12.07
N LEU A 257 -14.35 -9.16 11.04
CA LEU A 257 -15.68 -9.25 10.45
C LEU A 257 -16.30 -10.60 10.77
N ASP A 258 -17.60 -10.64 11.06
CA ASP A 258 -18.40 -11.88 11.08
C ASP A 258 -18.96 -12.20 9.69
N GLU A 259 -19.23 -11.17 8.89
CA GLU A 259 -19.76 -11.26 7.53
C GLU A 259 -19.17 -10.16 6.64
N ILE A 260 -19.01 -10.46 5.34
CA ILE A 260 -18.59 -9.50 4.32
C ILE A 260 -19.84 -8.90 3.67
N GLU A 261 -20.18 -7.66 4.04
CA GLU A 261 -21.27 -6.92 3.39
C GLU A 261 -20.84 -6.27 2.06
N THR A 262 -19.66 -5.62 2.06
CA THR A 262 -19.14 -4.90 0.87
C THR A 262 -17.74 -5.34 0.52
N ALA A 263 -16.84 -5.40 1.51
CA ALA A 263 -15.47 -5.80 1.32
C ALA A 263 -14.90 -6.40 2.61
N GLY A 264 -14.07 -7.43 2.47
CA GLY A 264 -13.33 -8.05 3.55
C GLY A 264 -11.90 -8.35 3.12
N LEU A 265 -10.93 -8.02 3.97
CA LEU A 265 -9.54 -8.40 3.80
C LEU A 265 -9.29 -9.74 4.48
N LEU A 266 -9.13 -10.80 3.69
CA LEU A 266 -8.69 -12.10 4.17
C LEU A 266 -7.16 -12.14 4.12
N ALA A 267 -6.52 -12.20 5.28
CA ALA A 267 -5.07 -12.15 5.40
C ALA A 267 -4.55 -13.38 6.14
N ILE A 268 -3.38 -13.84 5.72
CA ILE A 268 -2.68 -14.99 6.30
C ILE A 268 -1.25 -14.65 6.64
N ALA A 269 -0.74 -15.27 7.70
CA ALA A 269 0.68 -15.38 7.97
C ALA A 269 1.01 -16.82 8.34
N VAL A 270 2.13 -17.32 7.82
CA VAL A 270 2.62 -18.67 8.08
C VAL A 270 4.14 -18.66 8.22
N ARG A 271 4.71 -19.72 8.82
CA ARG A 271 6.15 -19.94 8.92
C ARG A 271 6.55 -21.25 8.27
N PHE A 272 7.60 -21.19 7.46
CA PHE A 272 8.34 -22.34 6.95
C PHE A 272 9.73 -22.34 7.62
N GLY A 273 9.91 -23.21 8.61
CA GLY A 273 11.09 -23.16 9.48
C GLY A 273 11.22 -21.78 10.16
N SER A 274 12.29 -21.05 9.86
CA SER A 274 12.51 -19.69 10.38
C SER A 274 11.93 -18.55 9.51
N THR A 275 11.41 -18.87 8.33
CA THR A 275 10.94 -17.87 7.36
C THR A 275 9.45 -17.61 7.54
N ARG A 276 9.10 -16.40 7.99
CA ARG A 276 7.71 -15.94 8.08
C ARG A 276 7.25 -15.31 6.77
N LEU A 277 6.20 -15.86 6.19
CA LEU A 277 5.55 -15.36 4.97
C LEU A 277 4.17 -14.79 5.30
N ILE A 278 3.76 -13.80 4.52
CA ILE A 278 2.42 -13.22 4.57
C ILE A 278 1.82 -13.19 3.17
N ASP A 279 0.51 -13.32 3.10
CA ASP A 279 -0.26 -13.10 1.88
C ASP A 279 -1.67 -12.64 2.24
N ASN A 280 -2.39 -12.06 1.29
CA ASN A 280 -3.76 -11.62 1.50
C ASN A 280 -4.54 -11.51 0.19
N ILE A 281 -5.87 -11.49 0.32
CA ILE A 281 -6.79 -11.13 -0.76
C ILE A 281 -7.91 -10.25 -0.20
N THR A 282 -8.33 -9.25 -0.98
CA THR A 282 -9.53 -8.48 -0.64
C THR A 282 -10.72 -9.06 -1.40
N LEU A 283 -11.62 -9.69 -0.67
CA LEU A 283 -12.91 -10.15 -1.14
C LEU A 283 -13.85 -8.93 -1.22
N ARG A 284 -14.47 -8.69 -2.37
CA ARG A 284 -15.35 -7.51 -2.56
C ARG A 284 -16.61 -7.88 -3.30
N GLN A 285 -17.75 -7.47 -2.76
CA GLN A 285 -19.03 -7.47 -3.43
C GLN A 285 -19.21 -6.10 -4.11
N ARG A 286 -18.45 -5.85 -5.19
CA ARG A 286 -18.57 -4.59 -5.92
C ARG A 286 -19.40 -4.79 -7.18
N ARG A 287 -20.50 -4.05 -7.32
CA ARG A 287 -21.14 -3.86 -8.63
C ARG A 287 -20.16 -3.15 -9.56
N PRO A 288 -20.11 -3.49 -10.87
CA PRO A 288 -19.18 -2.87 -11.79
C PRO A 288 -19.40 -1.34 -11.85
N ILE A 289 -18.30 -0.57 -11.87
CA ILE A 289 -18.34 0.84 -12.23
C ILE A 289 -18.06 0.93 -13.73
N ILE A 290 -18.95 1.59 -14.45
CA ILE A 290 -18.89 1.66 -15.90
C ILE A 290 -18.85 3.14 -16.27
N ALA A 291 -17.69 3.58 -16.75
CA ALA A 291 -17.48 4.93 -17.26
C ALA A 291 -17.79 4.94 -18.77
N ILE A 292 -18.67 5.85 -19.19
CA ILE A 292 -19.02 6.05 -20.60
C ILE A 292 -18.48 7.41 -21.00
N ASP A 293 -17.47 7.41 -21.87
CA ASP A 293 -16.80 8.61 -22.35
C ASP A 293 -16.93 8.76 -23.89
N GLY A 294 -16.70 9.97 -24.39
CA GLY A 294 -16.83 10.33 -25.80
C GLY A 294 -17.04 11.84 -26.03
N PRO A 295 -17.03 12.30 -27.29
CA PRO A 295 -17.18 13.72 -27.64
C PRO A 295 -18.48 14.37 -27.13
N ALA A 296 -18.53 15.70 -27.08
CA ALA A 296 -19.76 16.42 -26.73
C ALA A 296 -20.90 16.10 -27.71
N GLY A 297 -22.15 16.06 -27.23
CA GLY A 297 -23.33 15.86 -28.07
C GLY A 297 -23.64 14.41 -28.51
N VAL A 298 -22.78 13.43 -28.21
CA VAL A 298 -22.97 12.02 -28.64
C VAL A 298 -23.98 11.22 -27.79
N GLY A 299 -24.77 11.88 -26.95
CA GLY A 299 -25.80 11.21 -26.13
C GLY A 299 -25.28 10.44 -24.90
N LYS A 300 -24.07 10.70 -24.42
CA LYS A 300 -23.47 10.00 -23.27
C LYS A 300 -24.40 9.89 -22.06
N SER A 301 -24.97 11.02 -21.60
CA SER A 301 -25.87 11.04 -20.44
C SER A 301 -27.09 10.14 -20.67
N THR A 302 -27.67 10.16 -21.87
CA THR A 302 -28.79 9.28 -22.24
C THR A 302 -28.40 7.81 -22.21
N VAL A 303 -27.25 7.46 -22.78
CA VAL A 303 -26.73 6.08 -22.77
C VAL A 303 -26.42 5.63 -21.35
N THR A 304 -25.74 6.45 -20.54
CA THR A 304 -25.40 6.12 -19.15
C THR A 304 -26.65 5.94 -18.29
N GLN A 305 -27.67 6.80 -18.44
CA GLN A 305 -28.95 6.64 -17.73
C GLN A 305 -29.67 5.35 -18.14
N TRP A 306 -29.76 5.08 -19.44
CA TRP A 306 -30.37 3.85 -19.95
C TRP A 306 -29.63 2.63 -19.40
N PHE A 307 -28.31 2.63 -19.48
CA PHE A 307 -27.46 1.52 -19.05
C PHE A 307 -27.55 1.28 -17.54
N ALA A 308 -27.50 2.36 -16.74
CA ALA A 308 -27.65 2.30 -15.29
C ALA A 308 -29.01 1.72 -14.89
N LYS A 309 -30.10 2.13 -15.56
CA LYS A 309 -31.44 1.59 -15.32
C LYS A 309 -31.53 0.10 -15.66
N ASN A 310 -30.99 -0.33 -16.80
CA ASN A 310 -31.07 -1.73 -17.24
C ASN A 310 -30.20 -2.68 -16.39
N LEU A 311 -29.07 -2.21 -15.87
CA LEU A 311 -28.16 -3.01 -15.05
C LEU A 311 -28.38 -2.83 -13.54
N ASN A 312 -29.39 -2.05 -13.13
CA ASN A 312 -29.63 -1.68 -11.74
C ASN A 312 -28.36 -1.12 -11.06
N LEU A 313 -27.69 -0.19 -11.75
CA LEU A 313 -26.52 0.54 -11.25
C LEU A 313 -26.92 1.95 -10.84
N LEU A 314 -26.17 2.53 -9.91
CA LEU A 314 -26.29 3.94 -9.55
C LEU A 314 -25.85 4.81 -10.75
N TYR A 315 -26.72 5.71 -11.20
CA TYR A 315 -26.38 6.72 -12.19
C TYR A 315 -25.79 7.96 -11.51
N LEU A 316 -24.59 8.36 -11.90
CA LEU A 316 -23.94 9.60 -11.46
C LEU A 316 -23.86 10.58 -12.64
N ASP A 317 -24.59 11.69 -12.56
CA ASP A 317 -24.54 12.74 -13.58
C ASP A 317 -23.43 13.74 -13.29
N THR A 318 -22.22 13.42 -13.75
CA THR A 318 -21.04 14.28 -13.55
C THR A 318 -21.23 15.65 -14.19
N GLY A 319 -21.92 15.73 -15.33
CA GLY A 319 -22.22 17.01 -15.99
C GLY A 319 -23.13 17.91 -15.16
N ALA A 320 -24.17 17.35 -14.53
CA ALA A 320 -25.03 18.08 -13.62
C ALA A 320 -24.28 18.53 -12.37
N MET A 321 -23.41 17.69 -11.81
CA MET A 321 -22.56 18.06 -10.67
C MET A 321 -21.69 19.29 -10.98
N TYR A 322 -20.95 19.28 -12.10
CA TYR A 322 -20.11 20.42 -12.48
C TYR A 322 -20.94 21.69 -12.66
N ARG A 323 -22.09 21.61 -13.34
CA ARG A 323 -22.98 22.78 -13.53
C ARG A 323 -23.56 23.31 -12.23
N ALA A 324 -23.90 22.44 -11.27
CA ALA A 324 -24.41 22.85 -9.97
C ALA A 324 -23.37 23.66 -9.19
N ILE A 325 -22.11 23.20 -9.16
CA ILE A 325 -21.01 23.95 -8.52
C ILE A 325 -20.79 25.28 -9.25
N THR A 326 -20.70 25.29 -10.58
CA THR A 326 -20.53 26.54 -11.35
C THR A 326 -21.66 27.53 -11.09
N TRP A 327 -22.92 27.07 -11.04
CA TRP A 327 -24.05 27.92 -10.72
C TRP A 327 -23.93 28.53 -9.32
N GLN A 328 -23.50 27.75 -8.32
CA GLN A 328 -23.31 28.21 -6.96
C GLN A 328 -22.17 29.25 -6.85
N VAL A 329 -21.05 29.04 -7.56
CA VAL A 329 -19.93 30.00 -7.67
C VAL A 329 -20.46 31.35 -8.19
N LEU A 330 -21.19 31.33 -9.31
CA LEU A 330 -21.77 32.54 -9.91
C LEU A 330 -22.78 33.22 -8.99
N ASN A 331 -23.64 32.44 -8.32
CA ASN A 331 -24.67 32.96 -7.43
C ASN A 331 -24.09 33.63 -6.17
N LEU A 332 -22.95 33.15 -5.68
CA LEU A 332 -22.24 33.75 -4.55
C LEU A 332 -21.32 34.90 -4.95
N GLY A 333 -21.20 35.21 -6.24
CA GLY A 333 -20.32 36.27 -6.75
C GLY A 333 -18.83 35.94 -6.61
N ILE A 334 -18.48 34.65 -6.49
CA ILE A 334 -17.09 34.20 -6.46
C ILE A 334 -16.51 34.33 -7.88
N ASP A 335 -15.31 34.90 -8.01
CA ASP A 335 -14.60 34.94 -9.29
C ASP A 335 -14.34 33.51 -9.78
N VAL A 336 -14.75 33.21 -11.01
CA VAL A 336 -14.57 31.89 -11.64
C VAL A 336 -13.11 31.51 -11.85
N ASN A 337 -12.18 32.47 -11.75
CA ASN A 337 -10.74 32.24 -11.80
C ASN A 337 -10.09 32.13 -10.41
N ASP A 338 -10.84 32.43 -9.34
CA ASP A 338 -10.36 32.25 -7.97
C ASP A 338 -10.50 30.78 -7.57
N GLY A 339 -9.51 30.00 -7.98
CA GLY A 339 -9.45 28.57 -7.67
C GLY A 339 -9.44 28.28 -6.16
N VAL A 340 -8.99 29.21 -5.32
CA VAL A 340 -8.98 29.05 -3.86
C VAL A 340 -10.40 29.16 -3.31
N ALA A 341 -11.12 30.21 -3.68
CA ALA A 341 -12.51 30.39 -3.25
C ALA A 341 -13.45 29.30 -3.80
N ILE A 342 -13.19 28.83 -5.02
CA ILE A 342 -13.95 27.71 -5.61
C ILE A 342 -13.64 26.40 -4.88
N ALA A 343 -12.38 26.14 -4.53
CA ALA A 343 -12.04 24.95 -3.75
C ALA A 343 -12.70 24.97 -2.37
N GLU A 344 -12.71 26.11 -1.67
CA GLU A 344 -13.41 26.27 -0.39
C GLU A 344 -14.91 25.99 -0.52
N LEU A 345 -15.54 26.45 -1.61
CA LEU A 345 -16.96 26.19 -1.87
C LEU A 345 -17.26 24.71 -2.15
N ALA A 346 -16.34 23.99 -2.80
CA ALA A 346 -16.54 22.63 -3.29
C ALA A 346 -16.10 21.53 -2.30
N SER A 347 -15.48 21.90 -1.18
CA SER A 347 -14.92 20.99 -0.16
C SER A 347 -15.98 20.44 0.79
#